data_AF-A0A1D6FIR0-F1
#
_entry.id   AF-A0A1D6FIR0-F1
#
_cell.length_a   1.000
_cell.length_b   1.000
_cell.length_c   1.000
_cell.angle_alpha   90.00
_cell.angle_beta   90.00
_cell.angle_gamma   90.00
#
_symmetry.space_group_name_H-M   'P 1'
#
loop_
_entity.id
_entity.type
_entity.pdbx_description
1 polymer ?
#
loop_
_entity_poly.entity_id
_entity_poly.type
_entity_poly.pdbx_seq_one_letter_code
_entity_poly.pdbx_strand_id
1 'polypeptide(L)'
;MEPGTVVHSSGGRQGQLRSKRLASFVSSLSGVKLKSSHKKATISTLSVGLNKAVAVLGKVILFIRHDNVAPLYYLICDLERSYFILSVYGLHNDAIKDGDQVVLFEPYYRILDASCKDKHYQFKSIRVDFPEQILVNERVPAPHHVARASIHAHNKS
;
A
#
# COMPACT_ATOMS: atom_id res chain seq x y z
N MET A 1 48.20 26.70 6.66
CA MET A 1 48.05 25.25 6.43
C MET A 1 46.55 25.00 6.39
N GLU A 2 45.98 24.80 5.22
CA GLU A 2 44.65 24.19 4.98
C GLU A 2 44.93 22.94 4.12
N PRO A 3 44.06 21.91 4.04
CA PRO A 3 42.73 21.78 4.63
C PRO A 3 42.43 20.40 5.25
N GLY A 4 41.25 20.27 5.87
CA GLY A 4 40.47 19.02 5.77
C GLY A 4 39.74 18.57 7.02
N THR A 5 38.41 18.56 6.98
CA THR A 5 37.69 17.28 6.93
C THR A 5 36.37 17.50 6.21
N VAL A 6 36.30 16.87 5.04
CA VAL A 6 35.08 16.66 4.26
C VAL A 6 34.09 15.88 5.11
N VAL A 7 32.88 16.41 5.25
CA VAL A 7 31.73 15.64 5.74
C VAL A 7 31.49 14.51 4.74
N HIS A 8 31.92 13.30 5.09
CA HIS A 8 31.62 12.11 4.32
C HIS A 8 30.11 11.84 4.39
N SER A 9 29.42 12.23 3.32
CA SER A 9 28.06 11.78 3.02
C SER A 9 28.04 10.25 2.96
N SER A 10 27.36 9.60 3.90
CA SER A 10 27.10 8.16 3.93
C SER A 10 26.07 7.70 2.87
N GLY A 11 25.87 8.49 1.80
CA GLY A 11 24.99 8.20 0.67
C GLY A 11 25.55 7.18 -0.35
N GLY A 12 26.43 6.27 0.07
CA GLY A 12 27.14 5.34 -0.81
C GLY A 12 26.26 4.16 -1.25
N ARG A 13 26.23 3.88 -2.57
CA ARG A 13 25.68 2.69 -3.30
C ARG A 13 24.29 2.15 -2.92
N GLN A 14 23.99 1.90 -1.64
CA GLN A 14 22.66 1.50 -1.15
C GLN A 14 21.60 2.56 -1.44
N GLY A 15 21.90 3.85 -1.24
CA GLY A 15 21.00 4.95 -1.59
C GLY A 15 20.69 4.95 -3.10
N GLN A 16 21.73 4.78 -3.92
CA GLN A 16 21.58 4.70 -5.38
C GLN A 16 20.79 3.46 -5.84
N LEU A 17 21.00 2.30 -5.23
CA LEU A 17 20.24 1.08 -5.52
C LEU A 17 18.75 1.22 -5.14
N ARG A 18 18.46 1.84 -3.98
CA ARG A 18 17.08 2.15 -3.56
C ARG A 18 16.40 3.11 -4.53
N SER A 19 17.09 4.17 -4.96
CA SER A 19 16.57 5.11 -5.96
C SER A 19 16.34 4.47 -7.32
N LYS A 20 17.24 3.60 -7.79
CA LYS A 20 17.06 2.82 -9.03
C LYS A 20 15.87 1.88 -8.95
N ARG A 21 15.70 1.15 -7.83
CA ARG A 21 14.57 0.27 -7.60
C ARG A 21 13.25 1.04 -7.57
N LEU A 22 13.21 2.19 -6.90
CA LEU A 22 12.04 3.06 -6.87
C LEU A 22 11.69 3.61 -8.26
N ALA A 23 12.67 4.05 -9.04
CA ALA A 23 12.45 4.50 -10.41
C ALA A 23 11.89 3.39 -11.31
N SER A 24 12.42 2.17 -11.18
CA SER A 24 11.90 0.98 -11.87
C SER A 24 10.45 0.69 -11.48
N PHE A 25 10.11 0.79 -10.19
CA PHE A 25 8.75 0.61 -9.70
C PHE A 25 7.78 1.62 -10.30
N VAL A 26 8.09 2.91 -10.24
CA VAL A 26 7.24 3.97 -10.80
C VAL A 26 7.08 3.80 -12.31
N SER A 27 8.17 3.48 -13.02
CA SER A 27 8.12 3.20 -14.46
C SER A 27 7.15 2.05 -14.77
N SER A 28 7.18 0.96 -14.00
CA SER A 28 6.27 -0.17 -14.18
C SER A 28 4.79 0.18 -13.96
N LEU A 29 4.48 1.17 -13.11
CA LEU A 29 3.11 1.62 -12.86
C LEU A 29 2.59 2.54 -13.97
N SER A 30 3.46 3.33 -14.59
CA SER A 30 3.06 4.31 -15.62
C SER A 30 2.44 3.66 -16.87
N GLY A 31 2.85 2.43 -17.21
CA GLY A 31 2.33 1.66 -18.34
C GLY A 31 0.95 1.03 -18.12
N VAL A 32 0.46 0.98 -16.88
CA VAL A 32 -0.80 0.28 -16.56
C VAL A 32 -1.99 1.05 -17.11
N LYS A 33 -2.75 0.46 -18.04
CA LYS A 33 -4.00 1.03 -18.56
C LYS A 33 -5.17 0.53 -17.72
N LEU A 34 -5.85 1.45 -17.05
CA LEU A 34 -7.00 1.11 -16.23
C LEU A 34 -8.21 0.83 -17.13
N LYS A 35 -8.70 -0.41 -17.11
CA LYS A 35 -9.89 -0.86 -17.86
C LYS A 35 -11.19 -0.55 -17.11
N SER A 36 -11.31 0.64 -16.52
CA SER A 36 -12.51 1.06 -15.77
C SER A 36 -12.74 2.56 -15.97
N SER A 37 -13.96 3.02 -15.68
CA SER A 37 -14.32 4.44 -15.71
C SER A 37 -13.72 5.27 -14.57
N HIS A 38 -13.05 4.65 -13.59
CA HIS A 38 -12.49 5.36 -12.45
C HIS A 38 -11.40 6.35 -12.88
N LYS A 39 -11.44 7.55 -12.30
CA LYS A 39 -10.37 8.53 -12.45
C LYS A 39 -9.12 8.05 -11.71
N LYS A 40 -7.98 8.01 -12.40
CA LYS A 40 -6.69 7.75 -11.74
C LYS A 40 -6.32 8.90 -10.81
N ALA A 41 -5.87 8.57 -9.61
CA ALA A 41 -5.39 9.53 -8.61
C ALA A 41 -4.13 9.01 -7.90
N THR A 42 -3.42 9.92 -7.25
CA THR A 42 -2.35 9.66 -6.29
C THR A 42 -2.84 9.94 -4.88
N ILE A 43 -2.14 9.42 -3.87
CA ILE A 43 -2.61 9.59 -2.48
C ILE A 43 -2.59 11.05 -2.03
N SER A 44 -1.74 11.90 -2.64
CA SER A 44 -1.66 13.33 -2.37
C SER A 44 -2.95 14.09 -2.74
N THR A 45 -3.77 13.52 -3.63
CA THR A 45 -4.99 14.16 -4.15
C THR A 45 -6.29 13.64 -3.53
N LEU A 46 -6.22 12.64 -2.65
CA LEU A 46 -7.41 12.06 -2.03
C LEU A 46 -7.97 12.95 -0.92
N SER A 47 -9.30 12.94 -0.80
CA SER A 47 -10.01 13.49 0.35
C SER A 47 -10.14 12.44 1.44
N VAL A 48 -10.07 12.85 2.71
CA VAL A 48 -10.27 11.92 3.84
C VAL A 48 -11.67 11.29 3.75
N GLY A 49 -11.76 9.98 3.97
CA GLY A 49 -12.97 9.19 3.78
C GLY A 49 -13.00 8.45 2.45
N LEU A 50 -14.21 8.14 1.98
CA LEU A 50 -14.45 7.38 0.74
C LEU A 50 -14.29 8.25 -0.51
N ASN A 51 -13.45 7.84 -1.44
CA ASN A 51 -13.23 8.53 -2.71
C ASN A 51 -13.89 7.76 -3.86
N LYS A 52 -15.18 8.01 -4.13
CA LYS A 52 -15.96 7.29 -5.16
C LYS A 52 -15.44 7.53 -6.57
N ALA A 53 -15.59 6.54 -7.46
CA ALA A 53 -15.16 6.62 -8.86
C ALA A 53 -13.67 7.02 -9.06
N VAL A 54 -12.83 6.79 -8.04
CA VAL A 54 -11.38 7.01 -8.07
C VAL A 54 -10.64 5.69 -7.96
N ALA A 55 -9.50 5.59 -8.65
CA ALA A 55 -8.57 4.47 -8.52
C ALA A 55 -7.15 4.95 -8.23
N VAL A 56 -6.48 4.30 -7.29
CA VAL A 56 -5.07 4.58 -6.95
C VAL A 56 -4.21 3.40 -7.38
N LEU A 57 -3.15 3.69 -8.13
CA LEU A 57 -2.16 2.71 -8.56
C LEU A 57 -0.97 2.75 -7.60
N GLY A 58 -0.49 1.59 -7.19
CA GLY A 58 0.66 1.50 -6.31
C GLY A 58 1.49 0.25 -6.51
N LYS A 59 2.72 0.29 -6.02
CA LYS A 59 3.64 -0.85 -5.95
C LYS A 59 3.80 -1.26 -4.51
N VAL A 60 3.71 -2.55 -4.23
CA VAL A 60 3.96 -3.10 -2.90
C VAL A 60 5.46 -3.03 -2.63
N ILE A 61 5.85 -2.33 -1.58
CA ILE A 61 7.25 -2.15 -1.19
C ILE A 61 7.68 -3.24 -0.22
N LEU A 62 6.85 -3.49 0.80
CA LEU A 62 7.03 -4.57 1.76
C LEU A 62 5.72 -4.93 2.46
N PHE A 63 5.58 -6.19 2.84
CA PHE A 63 4.59 -6.67 3.79
C PHE A 63 5.00 -6.40 5.25
N ILE A 64 4.10 -5.81 6.03
CA ILE A 64 4.31 -5.48 7.45
C ILE A 64 3.70 -6.59 8.30
N ARG A 65 4.57 -7.40 8.90
CA ARG A 65 4.17 -8.55 9.73
C ARG A 65 3.69 -8.10 11.10
N HIS A 66 2.64 -8.72 11.58
CA HIS A 66 2.11 -8.62 12.94
C HIS A 66 1.40 -9.93 13.29
N ASP A 67 1.05 -10.11 14.56
CA ASP A 67 0.54 -11.38 15.07
C ASP A 67 -0.95 -11.62 14.74
N ASN A 68 -1.70 -10.60 14.31
CA ASN A 68 -3.10 -10.80 13.97
C ASN A 68 -3.27 -11.28 12.53
N VAL A 69 -4.29 -12.09 12.31
CA VAL A 69 -4.64 -12.63 10.98
C VAL A 69 -5.11 -11.53 10.03
N ALA A 70 -5.77 -10.49 10.55
CA ALA A 70 -6.28 -9.37 9.77
C ALA A 70 -6.26 -8.06 10.58
N PRO A 71 -6.19 -6.89 9.91
CA PRO A 71 -5.95 -6.76 8.47
C PRO A 71 -4.50 -7.09 8.10
N LEU A 72 -4.25 -7.35 6.82
CA LEU A 72 -2.89 -7.40 6.28
C LEU A 72 -2.40 -5.97 6.04
N TYR A 73 -1.17 -5.66 6.46
CA TYR A 73 -0.59 -4.33 6.28
C TYR A 73 0.54 -4.36 5.26
N TYR A 74 0.53 -3.40 4.33
CA TYR A 74 1.56 -3.25 3.31
C TYR A 74 2.02 -1.80 3.24
N LEU A 75 3.32 -1.59 3.01
CA LEU A 75 3.81 -0.29 2.57
C LEU A 75 3.68 -0.21 1.05
N ILE A 76 2.96 0.80 0.57
CA ILE A 76 2.74 1.04 -0.86
C ILE A 76 3.46 2.32 -1.28
N CYS A 77 3.93 2.34 -2.52
CA CYS A 77 4.43 3.53 -3.20
C CYS A 77 3.56 3.82 -4.43
N ASP A 78 3.04 5.04 -4.57
CA ASP A 78 2.24 5.45 -5.74
C ASP A 78 3.08 6.02 -6.90
N LEU A 79 2.39 6.52 -7.93
CA LEU A 79 2.98 7.13 -9.12
C LEU A 79 3.82 8.39 -8.83
N GLU A 80 3.51 9.11 -7.75
CA GLU A 80 4.21 10.33 -7.33
C GLU A 80 5.33 10.05 -6.32
N ARG A 81 5.66 8.76 -6.10
CA ARG A 81 6.62 8.32 -5.07
C ARG A 81 6.17 8.65 -3.64
N SER A 82 4.87 8.83 -3.43
CA SER A 82 4.31 8.96 -2.09
C SER A 82 4.10 7.60 -1.47
N TYR A 83 4.47 7.47 -0.19
CA TYR A 83 4.32 6.23 0.58
C TYR A 83 3.08 6.27 1.47
N PHE A 84 2.43 5.12 1.61
CA PHE A 84 1.28 4.97 2.51
C PHE A 84 1.07 3.53 2.96
N ILE A 85 0.32 3.37 4.05
CA ILE A 85 -0.05 2.06 4.59
C ILE A 85 -1.35 1.60 3.94
N LEU A 86 -1.31 0.45 3.26
CA LEU A 86 -2.51 -0.24 2.82
C LEU A 86 -2.91 -1.25 3.90
N SER A 87 -4.15 -1.16 4.37
CA SER A 87 -4.78 -2.13 5.28
C SER A 87 -5.81 -2.93 4.50
N VAL A 88 -5.58 -4.24 4.35
CA VAL A 88 -6.43 -5.13 3.55
C VAL A 88 -7.16 -6.11 4.45
N TYR A 89 -8.49 -6.10 4.37
CA TYR A 89 -9.35 -7.13 4.94
C TYR A 89 -9.79 -8.10 3.83
N GLY A 90 -10.22 -9.30 4.21
CA GLY A 90 -10.83 -10.25 3.29
C GLY A 90 -9.88 -10.97 2.33
N LEU A 91 -8.55 -10.86 2.50
CA LEU A 91 -7.56 -11.62 1.75
C LEU A 91 -6.61 -12.40 2.67
N HIS A 92 -6.07 -13.51 2.17
CA HIS A 92 -4.97 -14.27 2.79
C HIS A 92 -3.61 -13.62 2.51
N ASN A 93 -2.62 -13.87 3.37
CA ASN A 93 -1.32 -13.19 3.33
C ASN A 93 -0.43 -13.54 2.12
N ASP A 94 -0.78 -14.59 1.37
CA ASP A 94 -0.13 -15.04 0.15
C ASP A 94 -0.71 -14.39 -1.13
N ALA A 95 -1.81 -13.64 -0.99
CA ALA A 95 -2.52 -12.99 -2.09
C ALA A 95 -1.75 -11.83 -2.73
N ILE A 96 -0.90 -11.14 -1.96
CA ILE A 96 -0.18 -9.93 -2.37
C ILE A 96 1.27 -10.05 -1.90
N LYS A 97 2.22 -9.85 -2.82
CA LYS A 97 3.66 -10.01 -2.59
C LYS A 97 4.42 -8.71 -2.80
N ASP A 98 5.63 -8.65 -2.24
CA ASP A 98 6.57 -7.56 -2.46
C ASP A 98 6.84 -7.38 -3.97
N GLY A 99 6.73 -6.14 -4.44
CA GLY A 99 6.87 -5.81 -5.85
C GLY A 99 5.61 -6.04 -6.68
N ASP A 100 4.51 -6.54 -6.14
CA ASP A 100 3.25 -6.59 -6.88
C ASP A 100 2.72 -5.18 -7.18
N GLN A 101 2.04 -5.05 -8.30
CA GLN A 101 1.25 -3.85 -8.61
C GLN A 101 -0.14 -4.01 -8.03
N VAL A 102 -0.66 -2.96 -7.41
CA VAL A 102 -2.03 -2.91 -6.91
C VAL A 102 -2.79 -1.76 -7.55
N VAL A 103 -4.06 -2.01 -7.86
CA VAL A 103 -5.04 -0.97 -8.19
C VAL A 103 -6.10 -0.98 -7.10
N LEU A 104 -6.29 0.14 -6.43
CA LEU A 104 -7.23 0.30 -5.32
C LEU A 104 -8.42 1.12 -5.80
N PHE A 105 -9.59 0.52 -5.86
CA PHE A 105 -10.84 1.16 -6.27
C PHE A 105 -11.58 1.74 -5.09
N GLU A 106 -12.17 2.92 -5.32
CA GLU A 106 -12.95 3.65 -4.34
C GLU A 106 -12.27 3.72 -2.96
N PRO A 107 -11.02 4.20 -2.90
CA PRO A 107 -10.21 4.05 -1.69
C PRO A 107 -10.81 4.83 -0.51
N TYR A 108 -10.88 4.17 0.64
CA TYR A 108 -11.15 4.83 1.91
C TYR A 108 -9.83 5.36 2.49
N TYR A 109 -9.56 6.64 2.29
CA TYR A 109 -8.35 7.32 2.72
C TYR A 109 -8.46 7.85 4.16
N ARG A 110 -7.39 7.70 4.94
CA ARG A 110 -7.26 8.22 6.30
C ARG A 110 -5.87 8.80 6.53
N ILE A 111 -5.80 9.77 7.41
CA ILE A 111 -4.56 10.14 8.09
C ILE A 111 -4.71 9.59 9.51
N LEU A 112 -3.85 8.63 9.86
CA LEU A 112 -3.77 8.13 11.22
C LEU A 112 -2.82 9.04 11.99
N ASP A 113 -3.27 9.46 13.16
CA ASP A 113 -2.56 10.35 14.06
C ASP A 113 -2.77 9.79 15.47
N ALA A 114 -1.70 9.27 16.08
CA ALA A 114 -1.77 8.57 17.34
C ALA A 114 -0.49 8.74 18.16
N SER A 115 -0.66 8.84 19.47
CA SER A 115 0.43 8.86 20.45
C SER A 115 0.45 7.57 21.26
N CYS A 116 1.61 6.93 21.37
CA CYS A 116 1.80 5.73 22.18
C CYS A 116 3.22 5.71 22.77
N LYS A 117 3.33 5.48 24.08
CA LYS A 117 4.62 5.37 24.81
C LYS A 117 5.58 6.52 24.45
N ASP A 118 5.10 7.76 24.63
CA ASP A 118 5.83 9.01 24.37
C ASP A 118 6.27 9.24 22.92
N LYS A 119 5.72 8.47 21.98
CA LYS A 119 5.96 8.64 20.55
C LYS A 119 4.68 9.04 19.85
N HIS A 120 4.79 10.03 18.98
CA HIS A 120 3.73 10.48 18.09
C HIS A 120 3.94 9.89 16.70
N TYR A 121 2.90 9.28 16.15
CA TYR A 121 2.88 8.63 14.85
C TYR A 121 1.81 9.27 13.99
N GLN A 122 2.22 9.81 12.85
CA GLN A 122 1.30 10.30 11.84
C GLN A 122 1.64 9.68 10.48
N PHE A 123 0.65 9.04 9.84
CA PHE A 123 0.86 8.45 8.52
C PHE A 123 -0.44 8.34 7.71
N LYS A 124 -0.27 8.33 6.39
CA LYS A 124 -1.34 8.15 5.42
C LYS A 124 -1.70 6.67 5.28
N SER A 125 -2.98 6.37 5.17
CA SER A 125 -3.45 4.99 4.95
C SER A 125 -4.66 4.91 4.03
N ILE A 126 -4.73 3.81 3.28
CA ILE A 126 -5.92 3.38 2.55
C ILE A 126 -6.40 2.06 3.15
N ARG A 127 -7.70 1.96 3.39
CA ARG A 127 -8.37 0.73 3.83
C ARG A 127 -9.12 0.09 2.66
N VAL A 128 -8.94 -1.22 2.49
CA VAL A 128 -9.66 -2.07 1.56
C VAL A 128 -10.42 -3.11 2.37
N ASP A 129 -11.75 -3.11 2.24
CA ASP A 129 -12.62 -4.02 2.98
C ASP A 129 -12.97 -5.28 2.17
N PHE A 130 -13.02 -5.15 0.84
CA PHE A 130 -13.51 -6.20 -0.05
C PHE A 130 -12.53 -6.50 -1.19
N PRO A 131 -12.37 -7.78 -1.62
CA PRO A 131 -11.51 -8.17 -2.73
C PRO A 131 -11.80 -7.44 -4.05
N GLU A 132 -13.05 -7.04 -4.28
CA GLU A 132 -13.49 -6.32 -5.48
C GLU A 132 -12.89 -4.91 -5.56
N GLN A 133 -12.44 -4.35 -4.44
CA GLN A 133 -11.80 -3.04 -4.38
C GLN A 133 -10.31 -3.09 -4.73
N ILE A 134 -9.74 -4.26 -5.02
CA ILE A 134 -8.32 -4.40 -5.33
C ILE A 134 -8.08 -5.29 -6.55
N LEU A 135 -7.20 -4.83 -7.44
CA LEU A 135 -6.54 -5.70 -8.42
C LEU A 135 -5.10 -5.88 -8.01
N VAL A 136 -4.58 -7.10 -8.18
CA VAL A 136 -3.17 -7.44 -8.00
C VAL A 136 -2.62 -7.86 -9.34
N ASN A 137 -1.59 -7.17 -9.82
CA ASN A 137 -1.01 -7.36 -11.16
C ASN A 137 -2.10 -7.38 -12.26
N GLU A 138 -3.00 -6.39 -12.21
CA GLU A 138 -4.12 -6.19 -13.15
C GLU A 138 -5.19 -7.30 -13.14
N ARG A 139 -5.18 -8.18 -12.14
CA ARG A 139 -6.15 -9.28 -11.98
C ARG A 139 -6.88 -9.17 -10.66
N VAL A 140 -8.14 -9.62 -10.63
CA VAL A 140 -8.86 -9.82 -9.38
C VAL A 140 -8.15 -10.90 -8.55
N PRO A 141 -8.11 -10.77 -7.21
CA PRO A 141 -7.61 -11.84 -6.35
C PRO A 141 -8.33 -13.16 -6.64
N ALA A 142 -7.56 -14.26 -6.71
CA ALA A 142 -8.13 -15.58 -6.96
C ALA A 142 -9.05 -16.03 -5.80
N PRO A 143 -10.08 -16.86 -6.05
CA PRO A 143 -11.03 -17.25 -5.00
C PRO A 143 -10.40 -17.88 -3.75
N HIS A 144 -9.31 -18.65 -3.90
CA HIS A 144 -8.60 -19.26 -2.77
C HIS A 144 -7.80 -18.25 -1.93
N HIS A 145 -7.53 -17.06 -2.47
CA HIS A 145 -6.93 -15.96 -1.72
C HIS A 145 -7.96 -15.12 -0.96
N VAL A 146 -9.26 -15.31 -1.21
CA VAL A 146 -10.32 -14.57 -0.54
C VAL A 146 -10.64 -15.20 0.81
N ALA A 147 -10.36 -14.46 1.88
CA ALA A 147 -10.72 -14.86 3.23
C ALA A 147 -12.20 -14.57 3.47
N ARG A 148 -13.02 -15.62 3.54
CA ARG A 148 -14.44 -15.50 3.93
C ARG A 148 -14.56 -15.63 5.45
N ALA A 149 -15.15 -14.62 6.09
CA ALA A 149 -15.61 -14.77 7.47
C ALA A 149 -16.73 -15.83 7.48
N SER A 150 -16.52 -16.95 8.16
CA SER A 150 -17.58 -17.91 8.44
C SER A 150 -18.23 -17.52 9.77
N ILE A 151 -19.46 -17.03 9.72
CA ILE A 151 -20.28 -16.82 10.92
C ILE A 151 -20.75 -18.21 11.35
N HIS A 152 -20.11 -18.76 12.38
CA HIS A 152 -20.60 -19.95 13.05
C HIS A 152 -21.69 -19.50 14.04
N ALA A 153 -22.96 -19.67 13.67
CA ALA A 153 -24.06 -19.49 14.62
C ALA A 153 -23.97 -20.61 15.66
N HIS A 154 -23.56 -20.26 16.89
CA HIS A 154 -23.56 -21.20 18.00
C HIS A 154 -24.99 -21.28 18.56
N ASN A 155 -25.87 -22.01 17.86
CA ASN A 155 -27.17 -22.38 18.42
C ASN A 155 -26.91 -23.43 19.51
N LYS A 156 -26.86 -23.00 20.77
CA LYS A 156 -27.01 -23.92 21.90
C LYS A 156 -28.45 -24.45 21.89
N SER A 157 -28.60 -25.74 21.62
CA SER A 157 -29.81 -26.52 21.92
C SER A 157 -29.88 -26.84 23.39
#